data_AF-A0AAU3K951-F1
#
_entry.id   AF-A0AAU3K951-F1
#
_cell.length_a   1.000
_cell.length_b   1.000
_cell.length_c   1.000
_cell.angle_alpha   90.00
_cell.angle_beta   90.00
_cell.angle_gamma   90.00
#
_symmetry.space_group_name_H-M   'P 1'
#
loop_
_entity.id
_entity.type
_entity.pdbx_description
1 polymer ?
#
loop_
_entity_poly.entity_id
_entity_poly.type
_entity_poly.pdbx_seq_one_letter_code
_entity_poly.pdbx_strand_id
1 'polypeptide(L)'
;MSGVDDDGGTLFALPLVVPRSTEYSRLGVPPEATADEIRAAAARYDALLQARGASEDEVAAAHAVNLENAEARAAHDARHPPLPLLRLEPTWEPVLDERDVGLTVLRRELEVFLAAAGEEVHHPTDTTRTDFTGDFTRTHLLDGFADE
;
A
#
# COMPACT_ATOMS: atom_id res chain seq x y z
N MET A 1 28.63 -28.47 -13.79
CA MET A 1 28.77 -29.22 -12.52
C MET A 1 29.40 -28.25 -11.53
N SER A 2 28.60 -27.32 -10.99
CA SER A 2 27.99 -27.34 -9.64
C SER A 2 28.88 -26.50 -8.69
N GLY A 3 28.42 -25.51 -7.94
CA GLY A 3 27.06 -25.04 -7.66
C GLY A 3 27.01 -23.52 -7.62
N VAL A 4 25.85 -23.00 -8.00
CA VAL A 4 25.41 -21.65 -7.67
C VAL A 4 25.04 -21.71 -6.19
N ASP A 5 25.71 -20.92 -5.37
CA ASP A 5 25.32 -20.73 -3.98
C ASP A 5 23.92 -20.09 -3.98
N ASP A 6 22.97 -20.89 -3.51
CA ASP A 6 21.55 -20.61 -3.37
C ASP A 6 21.33 -19.72 -2.14
N ASP A 7 22.05 -18.60 -2.05
CA ASP A 7 21.73 -17.53 -1.10
C ASP A 7 20.64 -16.67 -1.74
N GLY A 8 19.48 -17.32 -1.91
CA GLY A 8 18.20 -16.70 -2.18
C GLY A 8 17.88 -15.78 -1.01
N GLY A 9 18.41 -14.56 -1.10
CA GLY A 9 18.28 -13.52 -0.10
C GLY A 9 16.82 -13.42 0.35
N THR A 10 16.57 -13.83 1.59
CA THR A 10 15.36 -13.49 2.32
C THR A 10 15.37 -12.00 2.62
N LEU A 11 15.27 -11.16 1.58
CA LEU A 11 15.10 -9.72 1.68
C LEU A 11 13.77 -9.34 2.38
N PHE A 12 12.94 -10.33 2.70
CA PHE A 12 11.67 -10.19 3.41
C PHE A 12 11.50 -11.26 4.50
N ALA A 13 12.52 -11.47 5.36
CA ALA A 13 12.40 -12.34 6.54
C ALA A 13 11.53 -11.75 7.66
N LEU A 14 11.14 -10.47 7.56
CA LEU A 14 10.15 -9.88 8.45
C LEU A 14 8.77 -10.44 8.07
N PRO A 15 7.97 -10.93 9.03
CA PRO A 15 6.60 -11.33 8.71
C PRO A 15 5.92 -10.13 8.06
N LEU A 16 5.43 -10.31 6.83
CA LEU A 16 4.54 -9.35 6.20
C LEU A 16 3.48 -9.00 7.24
N VAL A 17 3.49 -7.76 7.71
CA VAL A 17 2.49 -7.28 8.64
C VAL A 17 1.20 -7.25 7.85
N VAL A 18 0.43 -8.34 7.93
CA VAL A 18 -0.93 -8.37 7.42
C VAL A 18 -1.60 -7.17 8.08
N PRO A 19 -2.15 -6.22 7.31
CA PRO A 19 -2.86 -5.09 7.88
C PRO A 19 -3.90 -5.70 8.81
N ARG A 20 -3.72 -5.52 10.12
CA ARG A 20 -4.76 -5.93 11.07
C ARG A 20 -5.94 -5.09 10.66
N SER A 21 -6.99 -5.73 10.13
CA SER A 21 -8.23 -5.03 9.81
C SER A 21 -8.67 -4.36 11.10
N THR A 22 -8.44 -3.06 11.19
CA THR A 22 -8.79 -2.31 12.39
C THR A 22 -10.29 -2.04 12.35
N GLU A 23 -10.84 -1.69 13.49
CA GLU A 23 -12.22 -1.23 13.57
C GLU A 23 -12.48 -0.02 12.65
N TYR A 24 -11.47 0.81 12.42
CA TYR A 24 -11.50 1.89 11.42
C TYR A 24 -11.69 1.38 9.99
N SER A 25 -10.97 0.32 9.61
CA SER A 25 -11.10 -0.32 8.29
C SER A 25 -12.49 -0.92 8.09
N ARG A 26 -13.09 -1.48 9.14
CA ARG A 26 -14.46 -2.02 9.08
C ARG A 26 -15.51 -0.92 8.88
N LEU A 27 -15.32 0.22 9.53
CA LEU A 27 -16.19 1.40 9.35
C LEU A 27 -15.88 2.18 8.07
N GLY A 28 -14.79 1.86 7.36
CA GLY A 28 -14.36 2.58 6.15
C GLY A 28 -13.94 4.02 6.44
N VAL A 29 -13.37 4.28 7.63
CA VAL A 29 -12.89 5.61 8.03
C VAL A 29 -11.39 5.56 8.36
N PRO A 30 -10.66 6.67 8.19
CA PRO A 30 -9.28 6.75 8.63
C PRO A 30 -9.16 6.85 10.16
N PRO A 31 -8.03 6.44 10.78
CA PRO A 31 -7.76 6.63 12.21
C PRO A 31 -7.75 8.09 12.64
N GLU A 32 -7.59 9.04 11.73
CA GLU A 32 -7.65 10.49 11.98
C GLU A 32 -9.08 11.04 11.95
N ALA A 33 -10.07 10.20 11.63
CA ALA A 33 -11.47 10.61 11.53
C ALA A 33 -11.97 11.26 12.84
N THR A 34 -12.75 12.31 12.66
CA THR A 34 -13.43 13.02 13.74
C THR A 34 -14.53 12.14 14.35
N ALA A 35 -14.96 12.48 15.56
CA ALA A 35 -16.06 11.75 16.21
C ALA A 35 -17.36 11.79 15.39
N ASP A 36 -17.62 12.88 14.67
CA ASP A 36 -18.80 13.03 13.83
C ASP A 36 -18.73 12.16 12.57
N GLU A 37 -17.55 12.03 11.95
CA GLU A 37 -17.32 11.14 10.82
C GLU A 37 -17.45 9.66 11.21
N ILE A 38 -16.91 9.29 12.38
CA ILE A 38 -17.04 7.94 12.94
C ILE A 38 -18.52 7.63 13.20
N ARG A 39 -19.27 8.55 13.81
CA ARG A 39 -20.72 8.38 14.06
C ARG A 39 -21.51 8.23 12.76
N ALA A 40 -21.21 9.05 11.76
CA ALA A 40 -21.84 8.94 10.45
C ALA A 40 -21.52 7.60 9.77
N ALA A 41 -20.29 7.09 9.93
CA ALA A 41 -19.89 5.80 9.39
C ALA A 41 -20.54 4.61 10.11
N ALA A 42 -20.62 4.68 11.45
CA ALA A 42 -21.34 3.69 12.26
C ALA A 42 -22.81 3.60 11.84
N ALA A 43 -23.49 4.74 11.68
CA ALA A 43 -24.89 4.77 11.22
C ALA A 43 -25.08 4.13 9.83
N ARG A 44 -24.13 4.35 8.90
CA ARG A 44 -24.16 3.69 7.57
C ARG A 44 -23.94 2.19 7.68
N TYR A 45 -23.01 1.76 8.54
CA TYR A 45 -22.71 0.37 8.77
C TYR A 45 -23.90 -0.38 9.40
N ASP A 46 -24.57 0.24 10.37
CA ASP A 46 -25.78 -0.30 11.00
C ASP A 46 -26.92 -0.47 9.98
N ALA A 47 -27.12 0.51 9.10
CA ALA A 47 -28.09 0.41 8.02
C ALA A 47 -27.76 -0.76 7.05
N LEU A 48 -26.49 -1.00 6.78
CA LEU A 48 -26.04 -2.14 5.96
C LEU A 48 -26.28 -3.49 6.66
N LEU A 49 -26.00 -3.58 7.97
CA LEU A 49 -26.26 -4.79 8.76
C LEU A 49 -27.75 -5.12 8.79
N GLN A 50 -28.59 -4.11 9.02
CA GLN A 50 -30.06 -4.26 8.98
C GLN A 50 -30.54 -4.70 7.60
N ALA A 51 -30.05 -4.08 6.52
CA ALA A 51 -30.43 -4.44 5.15
C ALA A 51 -30.04 -5.88 4.77
N ARG A 52 -28.96 -6.40 5.36
CA ARG A 52 -28.48 -7.78 5.15
C ARG A 52 -29.20 -8.80 6.04
N GLY A 53 -29.96 -8.36 7.05
CA GLY A 53 -30.58 -9.25 8.04
C GLY A 53 -29.55 -9.90 8.96
N ALA A 54 -28.55 -9.13 9.38
CA ALA A 54 -27.52 -9.59 10.32
C ALA A 54 -28.14 -10.07 11.64
N SER A 55 -27.51 -11.06 12.27
CA SER A 55 -27.97 -11.58 13.56
C SER A 55 -27.69 -10.58 14.70
N GLU A 56 -28.41 -10.73 15.83
CA GLU A 56 -28.15 -9.91 17.02
C GLU A 56 -26.71 -10.04 17.51
N ASP A 57 -26.10 -11.22 17.36
CA ASP A 57 -24.69 -11.46 17.71
C ASP A 57 -23.73 -10.71 16.79
N GLU A 58 -24.04 -10.63 15.49
CA GLU A 58 -23.25 -9.86 14.51
C GLU A 58 -23.32 -8.36 14.78
N VAL A 59 -24.50 -7.86 15.17
CA VAL A 59 -24.70 -6.47 15.58
C VAL A 59 -24.01 -6.18 16.93
N ALA A 60 -24.07 -7.09 17.90
CA ALA A 60 -23.35 -6.94 19.16
C ALA A 60 -21.83 -6.93 18.95
N ALA A 61 -21.30 -7.78 18.06
CA ALA A 61 -19.91 -7.75 17.65
C ALA A 61 -19.55 -6.46 16.87
N ALA A 62 -20.51 -5.87 16.14
CA ALA A 62 -20.37 -4.54 15.54
C ALA A 62 -20.13 -3.45 16.58
N HIS A 63 -20.86 -3.47 17.70
CA HIS A 63 -20.73 -2.44 18.74
C HIS A 63 -19.72 -2.75 19.84
N ALA A 64 -19.00 -3.88 19.78
CA ALA A 64 -18.06 -4.30 20.81
C ALA A 64 -16.93 -3.29 21.07
N VAL A 65 -16.56 -2.50 20.05
CA VAL A 65 -15.58 -1.40 20.17
C VAL A 65 -16.28 -0.09 19.80
N ASN A 66 -16.58 0.73 20.81
CA ASN A 66 -17.14 2.04 20.60
C ASN A 66 -16.04 3.07 20.28
N LEU A 67 -15.73 3.24 18.99
CA LEU A 67 -14.75 4.23 18.53
C LEU A 67 -15.24 5.70 18.65
N GLU A 68 -16.53 5.94 18.89
CA GLU A 68 -17.05 7.30 19.13
C GLU A 68 -16.63 7.82 20.51
N ASN A 69 -16.44 6.93 21.49
CA ASN A 69 -15.96 7.29 22.81
C ASN A 69 -14.43 7.45 22.79
N ALA A 70 -13.96 8.64 23.16
CA ALA A 70 -12.53 8.98 23.17
C ALA A 70 -11.66 8.05 24.05
N GLU A 71 -12.17 7.60 25.20
CA GLU A 71 -11.42 6.70 26.09
C GLU A 71 -11.32 5.28 25.52
N ALA A 72 -12.43 4.76 24.97
CA ALA A 72 -12.45 3.46 24.31
C ALA A 72 -11.61 3.47 23.03
N ARG A 73 -11.60 4.59 22.29
CA ARG A 73 -10.75 4.83 21.13
C ARG A 73 -9.26 4.83 21.51
N ALA A 74 -8.87 5.57 22.54
CA ALA A 74 -7.49 5.58 23.00
C ALA A 74 -7.03 4.18 23.47
N ALA A 75 -7.89 3.44 24.17
CA ALA A 75 -7.60 2.07 24.59
C ALA A 75 -7.55 1.08 23.40
N HIS A 76 -8.30 1.33 22.34
CA HIS A 76 -8.23 0.58 21.09
C HIS A 76 -6.92 0.88 20.35
N ASP A 77 -6.57 2.15 20.18
CA ASP A 77 -5.35 2.59 19.47
C ASP A 77 -4.08 2.15 20.21
N ALA A 78 -4.10 2.11 21.54
CA ALA A 78 -2.99 1.57 22.32
C ALA A 78 -2.77 0.06 22.10
N ARG A 79 -3.86 -0.70 21.88
CA ARG A 79 -3.81 -2.16 21.60
C ARG A 79 -3.54 -2.46 20.13
N HIS A 80 -4.01 -1.60 19.24
CA HIS A 80 -3.93 -1.72 17.80
C HIS A 80 -3.43 -0.39 17.21
N PRO A 81 -2.12 -0.10 17.33
CA PRO A 81 -1.56 1.17 16.84
C PRO A 81 -1.89 1.35 15.36
N PRO A 82 -2.56 2.45 14.97
CA PRO A 82 -2.74 2.75 13.56
C PRO A 82 -1.35 2.99 12.99
N LEU A 83 -0.85 2.08 12.14
CA LEU A 83 0.47 2.21 11.52
C LEU A 83 0.42 3.37 10.50
N PRO A 84 0.91 4.58 10.81
CA PRO A 84 0.74 5.74 9.93
C PRO A 84 1.70 5.69 8.75
N LEU A 85 2.78 4.90 8.88
CA LEU A 85 3.92 4.89 7.96
C LEU A 85 3.79 3.87 6.81
N LEU A 86 2.87 2.91 6.90
CA LEU A 86 2.66 1.88 5.88
C LEU A 86 1.15 1.67 5.66
N ARG A 87 0.55 2.60 4.91
CA ARG A 87 -0.83 2.48 4.44
C ARG A 87 -0.83 1.66 3.15
N LEU A 88 -1.12 0.36 3.26
CA LEU A 88 -1.38 -0.49 2.10
C LEU A 88 -2.86 -0.31 1.71
N GLU A 89 -3.11 0.57 0.74
CA GLU A 89 -4.43 0.72 0.10
C GLU A 89 -4.64 -0.43 -0.91
N PRO A 90 -5.80 -1.10 -0.91
CA PRO A 90 -6.19 -1.98 -2.00
C PRO A 90 -6.31 -1.17 -3.30
N THR A 91 -5.37 -1.34 -4.22
CA THR A 91 -5.21 -0.51 -5.44
C THR A 91 -6.23 -0.81 -6.55
N TRP A 92 -7.36 -1.44 -6.26
CA TRP A 92 -8.26 -1.95 -7.31
C TRP A 92 -9.21 -0.93 -7.95
N GLU A 93 -9.27 0.35 -7.56
CA GLU A 93 -9.82 1.49 -8.37
C GLU A 93 -9.62 2.82 -7.57
N PRO A 94 -9.26 4.00 -8.14
CA PRO A 94 -9.40 4.50 -9.51
C PRO A 94 -8.10 5.14 -10.03
N VAL A 95 -6.96 4.47 -9.84
CA VAL A 95 -5.67 4.95 -10.38
C VAL A 95 -5.69 5.03 -11.93
N LEU A 96 -6.70 4.41 -12.56
CA LEU A 96 -6.98 4.48 -13.99
C LEU A 96 -7.96 5.62 -14.39
N ASP A 97 -8.68 6.26 -13.47
CA ASP A 97 -9.56 7.40 -13.78
C ASP A 97 -8.80 8.73 -13.85
N GLU A 98 -7.62 8.78 -13.23
CA GLU A 98 -6.68 9.87 -13.43
C GLU A 98 -5.99 9.69 -14.78
N ARG A 99 -6.47 10.42 -15.78
CA ARG A 99 -5.96 10.41 -17.16
C ARG A 99 -4.42 10.42 -17.23
N ASP A 100 -3.78 11.20 -16.38
CA ASP A 100 -2.31 11.33 -16.35
C ASP A 100 -1.63 10.05 -15.88
N VAL A 101 -2.22 9.35 -14.92
CA VAL A 101 -1.70 8.06 -14.44
C VAL A 101 -1.97 6.96 -15.45
N GLY A 102 -3.18 6.93 -16.05
CA GLY A 102 -3.49 6.01 -17.14
C GLY A 102 -2.55 6.18 -18.34
N LEU A 103 -2.24 7.42 -18.70
CA LEU A 103 -1.26 7.72 -19.76
C LEU A 103 0.16 7.30 -19.38
N THR A 104 0.54 7.47 -18.11
CA THR A 104 1.86 7.06 -17.62
C THR A 104 2.03 5.54 -17.65
N VAL A 105 1.00 4.80 -17.21
CA VAL A 105 0.99 3.33 -17.28
C VAL A 105 1.01 2.85 -18.72
N LEU A 106 0.13 3.39 -19.58
CA LEU A 106 0.08 3.02 -20.99
C LEU A 106 1.41 3.28 -21.70
N ARG A 107 2.02 4.43 -21.45
CA ARG A 107 3.34 4.78 -21.97
C ARG A 107 4.37 3.74 -21.55
N ARG A 108 4.46 3.42 -20.25
CA ARG A 108 5.39 2.41 -19.73
C ARG A 108 5.21 1.05 -20.42
N GLU A 109 3.98 0.58 -20.57
CA GLU A 109 3.71 -0.71 -21.23
C GLU A 109 4.12 -0.71 -22.71
N LEU A 110 3.90 0.39 -23.42
CA LEU A 110 4.35 0.56 -24.80
C LEU A 110 5.89 0.60 -24.90
N GLU A 111 6.56 1.28 -23.97
CA GLU A 111 8.03 1.33 -23.90
C GLU A 111 8.61 -0.07 -23.70
N VAL A 112 8.05 -0.86 -22.77
CA VAL A 112 8.45 -2.26 -22.55
C VAL A 112 8.24 -3.11 -23.79
N PHE A 113 7.10 -2.97 -24.45
CA PHE A 113 6.78 -3.69 -25.69
C PHE A 113 7.77 -3.37 -26.82
N LEU A 114 8.06 -2.08 -27.04
CA LEU A 114 8.99 -1.62 -28.08
C LEU A 114 10.43 -2.06 -27.78
N ALA A 115 10.88 -1.92 -26.53
CA ALA A 115 12.21 -2.39 -26.12
C ALA A 115 12.36 -3.90 -26.31
N ALA A 116 11.32 -4.69 -26.01
CA ALA A 116 11.32 -6.14 -26.24
C ALA A 116 11.35 -6.50 -27.74
N ALA A 117 10.84 -5.63 -28.61
CA ALA A 117 10.95 -5.75 -30.07
C ALA A 117 12.32 -5.29 -30.61
N GLY A 118 13.19 -4.72 -29.77
CA GLY A 118 14.49 -4.17 -30.16
C GLY A 118 14.42 -2.77 -30.77
N GLU A 119 13.28 -2.09 -30.64
CA GLU A 119 13.09 -0.71 -31.10
C GLU A 119 13.68 0.29 -30.10
N GLU A 120 14.18 1.42 -30.61
CA GLU A 120 14.73 2.49 -29.77
C GLU A 120 13.61 3.31 -29.12
N VAL A 121 13.61 3.39 -27.78
CA VAL A 121 12.58 4.07 -27.00
C VAL A 121 13.03 5.48 -26.62
N HIS A 122 12.20 6.47 -26.92
CA HIS A 122 12.46 7.86 -26.57
C HIS A 122 11.98 8.21 -25.14
N HIS A 123 12.94 8.60 -24.29
CA HIS A 123 12.68 9.07 -22.92
C HIS A 123 12.86 10.60 -22.84
N PRO A 124 11.80 11.39 -22.61
CA PRO A 124 11.88 12.85 -22.60
C PRO A 124 12.55 13.41 -21.34
N THR A 125 12.57 12.65 -20.25
CA THR A 125 13.20 13.04 -18.99
C THR A 125 13.91 11.85 -18.34
N ASP A 126 14.92 12.12 -17.51
CA ASP A 126 15.63 11.05 -16.80
C ASP A 126 14.72 10.22 -15.89
N THR A 127 13.67 10.82 -15.34
CA THR A 127 12.66 10.12 -14.53
C THR A 127 11.84 9.09 -15.31
N THR A 128 11.88 9.12 -16.64
CA THR A 128 11.20 8.15 -17.51
C THR A 128 12.13 7.05 -18.02
N ARG A 129 13.43 7.10 -17.71
CA ARG A 129 14.39 6.06 -18.05
C ARG A 129 14.32 4.94 -17.01
N THR A 130 14.37 3.70 -17.46
CA THR A 130 14.41 2.52 -16.58
C THR A 130 15.82 1.97 -16.40
N ASP A 131 16.78 2.40 -17.23
CA ASP A 131 18.19 1.99 -17.14
C ASP A 131 19.10 3.19 -16.88
N PHE A 132 19.81 3.11 -15.76
CA PHE A 132 20.82 4.08 -15.30
C PHE A 132 22.20 3.45 -15.25
N THR A 133 22.37 2.20 -15.69
CA THR A 133 23.62 1.44 -15.57
C THR A 133 24.78 2.14 -16.28
N GLY A 134 24.51 2.86 -17.37
CA GLY A 134 25.50 3.66 -18.09
C GLY A 134 25.84 5.03 -17.48
N ASP A 135 25.03 5.51 -16.54
CA ASP A 135 25.18 6.86 -15.97
C ASP A 135 26.17 6.86 -14.80
N PHE A 136 26.40 5.70 -14.20
CA PHE A 136 27.36 5.56 -13.11
C PHE A 136 28.75 5.31 -13.67
N THR A 137 29.61 6.33 -13.55
CA THR A 137 31.07 6.13 -13.66
C THR A 137 31.62 5.91 -12.26
N ARG A 138 32.23 4.74 -12.05
CA ARG A 138 32.89 4.44 -10.76
C ARG A 138 33.90 5.52 -10.44
N THR A 139 33.81 6.05 -9.23
CA THR A 139 34.70 7.10 -8.74
C THR A 139 35.45 6.59 -7.53
N HIS A 140 36.77 6.46 -7.63
CA HIS A 140 37.64 5.90 -6.57
C HIS A 140 37.53 6.64 -5.22
N LEU A 141 37.07 7.90 -5.21
CA LEU A 141 36.87 8.69 -4.00
C LEU A 141 35.60 8.31 -3.22
N LEU A 142 34.56 7.79 -3.89
CA LEU A 142 33.26 7.49 -3.29
C LEU A 142 33.01 5.99 -3.17
N ASP A 143 33.44 5.22 -4.17
CA ASP A 143 33.18 3.78 -4.26
C ASP A 143 34.31 2.94 -3.65
N GLY A 144 35.37 3.61 -3.17
CA GLY A 144 36.60 3.00 -2.69
C GLY A 144 37.46 2.41 -3.81
N PHE A 145 38.61 1.88 -3.44
CA PHE A 145 39.34 0.94 -4.29
C PHE A 145 38.68 -0.42 -4.06
N ALA A 146 38.01 -0.95 -5.09
CA ALA A 146 37.77 -2.39 -5.10
C ALA A 146 39.16 -3.02 -5.26
N ASP A 147 39.69 -3.58 -4.18
CA ASP A 147 40.95 -4.31 -4.19
C ASP A 147 40.91 -5.39 -5.29
N GLU A 148 42.07 -5.59 -5.91
CA GLU A 148 42.39 -6.59 -6.96
C GLU A 148 41.99 -8.02 -6.61
#